data_AF-A0A2N2STY4-F1
#
_entry.id   AF-A0A2N2STY4-F1
#
_cell.length_a   1.000
_cell.length_b   1.000
_cell.length_c   1.000
_cell.angle_alpha   90.00
_cell.angle_beta   90.00
_cell.angle_gamma   90.00
#
_symmetry.space_group_name_H-M   'P 1'
#
loop_
_entity.id
_entity.type
_entity.pdbx_description
1 polymer ?
#
loop_
_entity_poly.entity_id
_entity_poly.type
_entity_poly.pdbx_seq_one_letter_code
_entity_poly.pdbx_strand_id
1 'polypeptide(L)' 'MPDSRLQHVTILGATGSIGVSTLDVIGRHPERYAVFALTANRQVDKM' A
#
# COMPACT_ATOMS: atom_id res chain seq x y z
N MET A 1 22.93 7.60 7.37
CA MET A 1 21.78 6.71 7.65
C MET A 1 20.61 7.30 6.89
N PRO A 2 20.05 6.66 5.84
CA PRO A 2 18.88 7.22 5.18
C PRO A 2 17.77 7.35 6.23
N ASP A 3 17.17 8.53 6.29
CA ASP A 3 16.13 8.96 7.23
C ASP A 3 15.08 7.84 7.41
N SER A 4 15.05 7.20 8.58
CA SER A 4 14.12 6.11 8.89
C SER A 4 12.74 6.69 9.24
N ARG A 5 12.22 7.56 8.37
CA ARG A 5 10.92 8.16 8.54
C ARG A 5 9.91 7.35 7.76
N LEU A 6 8.96 6.78 8.49
CA LEU A 6 7.84 6.03 7.96
C LEU A 6 7.19 6.78 6.79
N GLN A 7 7.13 6.13 5.63
CA GLN A 7 6.62 6.73 4.42
C GLN A 7 5.16 6.32 4.21
N HIS A 8 4.27 7.31 4.21
CA HIS A 8 2.85 7.11 3.99
C HIS A 8 2.54 6.98 2.51
N VAL A 9 1.84 5.90 2.14
CA VAL A 9 1.54 5.55 0.75
C VAL A 9 0.03 5.54 0.53
N THR A 10 -0.42 6.23 -0.52
CA THR A 10 -1.80 6.17 -1.02
C THR A 10 -1.86 5.32 -2.28
N ILE A 11 -2.68 4.26 -2.29
CA ILE A 11 -2.79 3.35 -3.44
C ILE A 11 -4.11 3.60 -4.17
N LEU A 12 -4.00 4.09 -5.40
CA LEU A 12 -5.15 4.30 -6.28
C LEU A 12 -5.36 3.06 -7.17
N GLY A 13 -6.35 2.23 -6.87
CA GLY A 13 -6.56 0.94 -7.52
C GLY A 13 -5.90 -0.23 -6.80
N ALA A 14 -6.07 -0.31 -5.47
CA ALA A 14 -5.47 -1.33 -4.61
C ALA A 14 -5.82 -2.78 -4.99
N THR A 15 -6.92 -2.99 -5.71
CA THR A 15 -7.38 -4.32 -6.15
C THR A 15 -6.80 -4.76 -7.50
N GLY A 16 -6.07 -3.87 -8.19
CA GLY A 16 -5.32 -4.22 -9.39
C GLY A 16 -4.06 -5.01 -9.05
N SER A 17 -3.44 -5.64 -10.04
CA SER A 17 -2.18 -6.40 -9.86
C SER A 17 -1.10 -5.56 -9.18
N ILE A 18 -0.93 -4.31 -9.60
CA ILE A 18 0.04 -3.37 -9.01
C ILE A 18 -0.34 -3.03 -7.56
N GLY A 19 -1.62 -2.79 -7.27
CA GLY A 19 -2.08 -2.48 -5.92
C GLY A 19 -1.84 -3.61 -4.94
N VAL A 20 -2.16 -4.84 -5.34
CA VAL A 20 -1.91 -6.06 -4.54
C VAL A 20 -0.42 -6.28 -4.31
N SER A 21 0.41 -6.18 -5.36
CA SER A 21 1.86 -6.29 -5.20
C SER A 21 2.45 -5.18 -4.32
N THR A 22 1.90 -3.96 -4.40
CA THR A 22 2.33 -2.84 -3.55
C THR A 22 2.00 -3.10 -2.09
N LEU A 23 0.80 -3.62 -1.80
CA LEU A 23 0.40 -4.01 -0.45
C LEU A 23 1.30 -5.12 0.12
N ASP A 24 1.70 -6.10 -0.69
CA ASP A 24 2.64 -7.15 -0.28
C ASP A 24 4.00 -6.56 0.12
N VAL A 25 4.54 -5.62 -0.66
CA VAL A 25 5.80 -4.93 -0.32
C VAL A 25 5.68 -4.14 0.99
N ILE A 26 4.57 -3.43 1.19
CA ILE A 26 4.32 -2.67 2.43
C ILE A 26 4.21 -3.61 3.63
N GLY A 27 3.50 -4.73 3.50
CA GLY A 27 3.34 -5.73 4.55
C GLY A 27 4.66 -6.40 4.97
N ARG A 28 5.61 -6.53 4.03
CA ARG A 28 6.96 -7.05 4.31
C ARG A 28 7.89 -6.03 4.97
N HIS A 29 7.57 -4.73 4.90
CA HIS A 29 8.41 -3.63 5.36
C HIS A 29 7.62 -2.59 6.19
N PRO A 30 6.92 -3.02 7.26
CA PRO A 30 6.08 -2.13 8.06
C PRO A 30 6.87 -1.04 8.80
N GLU A 31 8.18 -1.21 8.97
CA GLU A 31 9.08 -0.22 9.57
C GLU A 31 9.42 0.94 8.63
N ARG A 32 9.16 0.77 7.32
CA ARG A 32 9.47 1.77 6.29
C ARG A 32 8.22 2.37 5.66
N TYR A 33 7.14 1.61 5.56
CA TYR A 33 5.94 2.02 4.85
C TYR A 33 4.68 1.83 5.68
N ALA A 34 3.75 2.78 5.55
CA ALA A 34 2.40 2.63 6.06
C ALA A 34 1.39 3.07 5.01
N VAL A 35 0.29 2.31 4.91
CA VAL A 35 -0.83 2.69 4.05
C VAL A 35 -1.58 3.85 4.70
N PHE A 36 -1.71 4.95 3.97
CA PHE A 36 -2.54 6.08 4.38
C PHE A 36 -3.97 5.99 3.84
N ALA A 37 -4.11 5.60 2.57
CA ALA A 37 -5.41 5.45 1.93
C ALA A 37 -5.34 4.42 0.80
N LEU A 38 -6.45 3.71 0.59
CA LEU A 38 -6.64 2.78 -0.51
C LEU A 38 -7.90 3.17 -1.27
N THR A 39 -7.87 3.08 -2.60
CA THR A 39 -9.07 3.19 -3.43
C THR A 39 -9.21 1.99 -4.34
N ALA A 40 -10.44 1.59 -4.62
CA ALA A 40 -10.76 0.54 -5.58
C ALA A 40 -11.99 0.96 -6.40
N ASN A 41 -11.98 0.69 -7.70
CA ASN A 41 -13.04 1.14 -8.60
C ASN A 41 -14.28 0.20 -8.61
N ARG A 42 -14.08 -1.12 -8.53
CA ARG A 42 -15.19 -2.11 -8.67
C ARG A 42 -15.11 -3.35 -7.79
N GLN A 43 -14.01 -3.58 -7.08
CA GLN A 43 -13.80 -4.81 -6.28
C GLN A 43 -13.74 -4.47 -4.79
N VAL A 44 -14.85 -4.00 -4.23
CA VAL A 44 -14.92 -3.69 -2.79
C VAL A 44 -14.71 -4.96 -1.95
N ASP A 45 -15.19 -6.11 -2.44
CA ASP A 45 -15.10 -7.40 -1.72
C ASP A 45 -13.67 -7.95 -1.55
N LYS A 46 -12.65 -7.33 -2.15
CA LYS A 46 -11.24 -7.73 -2.02
C LYS A 46 -10.44 -6.85 -1.05
N MET A 47 -11.08 -5.87 -0.42
CA MET A 47 -10.52 -5.05 0.66
C MET A 47 -10.98 -5.58 2.01
#